data_AF-A0A9E5KQL6-F1
#
_entry.id   AF-A0A9E5KQL6-F1
#
_cell.length_a   1.000
_cell.length_b   1.000
_cell.length_c   1.000
_cell.angle_alpha   90.00
_cell.angle_beta   90.00
_cell.angle_gamma   90.00
#
_symmetry.space_group_name_H-M   'P 1'
#
loop_
_entity.id
_entity.type
_entity.pdbx_description
1 polymer ?
#
loop_
_entity_poly.entity_id
_entity_poly.type
_entity_poly.pdbx_seq_one_letter_code
_entity_poly.pdbx_strand_id
1 'polypeptide(L)'
;MSLAVGKMLSKAQMPKLETIALANERIRAWAKDKPRVAILPLAKLVDDLRSGQPFQAGRRSWSEELDGALIQRDQLHPTFAGSVALLACTEQAANERFLGVRQPNAPGAPVAFEHDPSKVAERVRDAAGDGAGVKNGTSADGAGAGAGPGAKGASPR
;
A
#
# COMPACT_ATOMS: atom_id res chain seq x y z
N MET A 1 -18.30 -13.90 -15.56
CA MET A 1 -18.09 -12.48 -15.96
C MET A 1 -17.64 -11.70 -14.73
N SER A 2 -16.78 -10.68 -14.84
CA SER A 2 -16.31 -9.92 -13.66
C SER A 2 -17.46 -9.16 -12.99
N LEU A 3 -17.52 -9.18 -11.66
CA LEU A 3 -18.51 -8.44 -10.87
C LEU A 3 -18.30 -6.92 -10.90
N ALA A 4 -17.17 -6.45 -11.46
CA ALA A 4 -16.90 -5.04 -11.66
C ALA A 4 -17.61 -4.46 -12.89
N VAL A 5 -18.18 -5.31 -13.76
CA VAL A 5 -18.93 -4.86 -14.93
C VAL A 5 -20.25 -4.21 -14.50
N GLY A 6 -20.53 -3.01 -15.02
CA GLY A 6 -21.65 -2.17 -14.59
C GLY A 6 -21.36 -1.39 -13.30
N LYS A 7 -20.13 -1.51 -12.78
CA LYS A 7 -19.58 -0.68 -11.70
C LYS A 7 -18.43 0.15 -12.24
N MET A 8 -17.20 -0.32 -12.08
CA MET A 8 -15.99 0.35 -12.58
C MET A 8 -15.61 -0.03 -14.01
N LEU A 9 -16.11 -1.17 -14.52
CA LEU A 9 -15.87 -1.60 -15.90
C LEU A 9 -17.16 -1.55 -16.71
N SER A 10 -17.06 -1.10 -17.96
CA SER A 10 -18.08 -1.36 -18.97
C SER A 10 -17.93 -2.77 -19.54
N LYS A 11 -18.97 -3.29 -20.20
CA LYS A 11 -18.91 -4.60 -20.89
C LYS A 11 -17.79 -4.64 -21.93
N ALA A 12 -17.55 -3.54 -22.63
CA ALA A 12 -16.51 -3.45 -23.66
C ALA A 12 -15.09 -3.46 -23.09
N GLN A 13 -14.92 -3.05 -21.83
CA GLN A 13 -13.62 -3.09 -21.14
C GLN A 13 -13.29 -4.45 -20.54
N MET A 14 -14.24 -5.40 -20.52
CA MET A 14 -14.03 -6.73 -19.97
C MET A 14 -13.54 -7.69 -21.06
N PRO A 15 -12.29 -8.20 -20.97
CA PRO A 15 -11.83 -9.24 -21.90
C PRO A 15 -12.66 -10.51 -21.72
N LYS A 16 -12.67 -11.35 -22.76
CA LYS A 16 -13.24 -12.69 -22.66
C LYS A 16 -12.50 -13.50 -21.58
N LEU A 17 -13.21 -14.40 -20.89
CA LEU A 17 -12.60 -15.18 -19.81
C LEU A 17 -11.46 -16.07 -20.32
N GLU A 18 -11.61 -16.58 -21.54
CA GLU A 18 -10.59 -17.36 -22.24
C GLU A 18 -9.33 -16.52 -22.51
N THR A 19 -9.50 -15.23 -22.83
CA THR A 19 -8.37 -14.30 -23.02
C THR A 19 -7.61 -14.10 -21.71
N ILE A 20 -8.31 -13.96 -20.57
CA ILE A 20 -7.69 -13.82 -19.25
C ILE A 20 -6.95 -15.10 -18.85
N ALA A 21 -7.56 -16.27 -19.07
CA ALA A 21 -6.93 -17.56 -18.80
C ALA A 21 -5.63 -17.73 -19.60
N LEU A 22 -5.68 -17.46 -20.91
CA LEU A 22 -4.51 -17.53 -21.79
C LEU A 22 -3.42 -16.53 -21.38
N ALA A 23 -3.79 -15.32 -20.95
CA ALA A 23 -2.83 -14.34 -20.45
C ALA A 23 -2.10 -14.86 -19.19
N ASN A 24 -2.82 -15.44 -18.23
CA ASN A 24 -2.24 -16.03 -17.03
C ASN A 24 -1.32 -17.23 -17.36
N GLU A 25 -1.71 -18.07 -18.31
CA GLU A 25 -0.86 -19.16 -18.79
C GLU A 25 0.44 -18.67 -19.42
N ARG A 26 0.36 -17.63 -20.26
CA ARG A 26 1.55 -17.01 -20.87
C ARG A 26 2.50 -16.43 -19.83
N ILE A 27 1.98 -15.77 -18.80
CA ILE A 27 2.80 -15.25 -17.68
C ILE A 27 3.50 -16.39 -16.94
N ARG A 28 2.77 -17.47 -16.63
CA ARG A 28 3.34 -18.67 -15.99
C ARG A 28 4.43 -19.32 -16.83
N ALA A 29 4.17 -19.50 -18.13
CA ALA A 29 5.14 -20.07 -19.05
C ALA A 29 6.40 -19.20 -19.15
N TRP A 30 6.24 -17.88 -19.25
CA TRP A 30 7.37 -16.94 -19.28
C TRP A 30 8.22 -16.98 -18.00
N ALA A 31 7.61 -17.14 -16.83
CA ALA A 31 8.31 -17.14 -15.55
C ALA A 31 8.97 -18.49 -15.21
N LYS A 32 8.53 -19.60 -15.80
CA LYS A 32 8.97 -20.98 -15.49
C LYS A 32 10.49 -21.11 -15.38
N ASP A 33 11.21 -20.63 -16.40
CA ASP A 33 12.67 -20.80 -16.50
C ASP A 33 13.46 -19.59 -15.98
N LYS A 34 12.79 -18.66 -15.26
CA LYS A 34 13.42 -17.47 -14.69
C LYS A 34 13.63 -17.66 -13.19
N PRO A 35 14.86 -17.98 -12.73
CA PRO A 35 15.13 -18.30 -11.32
C PRO A 35 14.92 -17.10 -10.38
N ARG A 36 14.99 -15.87 -10.90
CA ARG A 36 14.83 -14.62 -10.14
C ARG A 36 13.43 -14.00 -10.27
N VAL A 37 12.44 -14.79 -10.67
CA VAL A 37 11.04 -14.36 -10.82
C VAL A 37 10.15 -15.21 -9.93
N ALA A 38 9.28 -14.54 -9.18
CA ALA A 38 8.16 -15.12 -8.44
C ALA A 38 6.84 -14.67 -9.08
N ILE A 39 5.81 -15.51 -9.01
CA ILE A 39 4.47 -15.19 -9.52
C ILE A 39 3.54 -15.00 -8.33
N LEU A 40 2.96 -13.82 -8.20
CA LEU A 40 1.77 -13.62 -7.36
C LEU A 40 0.55 -14.21 -8.07
N PRO A 41 -0.16 -15.20 -7.49
CA PRO A 41 -1.39 -15.75 -8.07
C PRO A 41 -2.58 -14.79 -7.91
N LEU A 42 -2.50 -13.60 -8.54
CA LEU A 42 -3.44 -12.49 -8.34
C LEU A 42 -4.89 -12.85 -8.62
N ALA A 43 -5.16 -13.67 -9.64
CA ALA A 43 -6.52 -14.11 -9.96
C ALA A 43 -7.16 -14.88 -8.78
N LYS A 44 -6.41 -15.80 -8.17
CA LYS A 44 -6.87 -16.51 -6.97
C LYS A 44 -7.06 -15.56 -5.79
N LEU A 45 -6.11 -14.65 -5.57
CA LEU A 45 -6.23 -13.67 -4.49
C LEU A 45 -7.50 -12.83 -4.63
N VAL A 46 -7.82 -12.33 -5.83
CA VAL A 46 -9.05 -11.55 -6.04
C VAL A 46 -10.31 -12.37 -5.71
N ASP A 47 -10.30 -13.67 -6.01
CA ASP A 47 -11.41 -14.56 -5.63
C ASP A 47 -11.48 -14.75 -4.10
N ASP A 48 -10.34 -14.93 -3.43
CA ASP A 48 -10.26 -15.05 -1.97
C ASP A 48 -10.77 -13.76 -1.28
N LEU A 49 -10.29 -12.58 -1.70
CA LEU A 49 -10.72 -11.27 -1.16
C LEU A 49 -12.23 -11.03 -1.34
N ARG A 50 -12.79 -11.50 -2.45
CA ARG A 50 -14.21 -11.32 -2.78
C ARG A 50 -15.11 -12.33 -2.05
N SER A 51 -14.58 -13.51 -1.75
CA SER A 51 -15.36 -14.58 -1.10
C SER A 51 -15.76 -14.24 0.33
N GLY A 52 -15.00 -13.36 0.99
CA GLY A 52 -15.11 -13.07 2.42
C GLY A 52 -14.68 -14.25 3.32
N GLN A 53 -14.37 -15.41 2.73
CA GLN A 53 -13.99 -16.61 3.46
C GLN A 53 -12.55 -16.51 3.98
N PRO A 54 -12.24 -17.21 5.09
CA PRO A 54 -10.88 -17.26 5.60
C PRO A 54 -9.87 -17.76 4.58
N PHE A 55 -8.76 -17.04 4.43
CA PHE A 55 -7.59 -17.49 3.68
C PHE A 55 -6.30 -17.11 4.40
N GLN A 56 -5.23 -17.86 4.14
CA GLN A 56 -3.92 -17.62 4.73
C GLN A 56 -3.06 -16.80 3.76
N ALA A 57 -2.46 -15.73 4.26
CA ALA A 57 -1.39 -15.03 3.56
C ALA A 57 -0.37 -14.45 4.53
N GLY A 58 0.91 -14.68 4.25
CA GLY A 58 1.99 -14.39 5.20
C GLY A 58 1.80 -15.18 6.50
N ARG A 59 1.69 -14.49 7.64
CA ARG A 59 1.52 -15.10 8.98
C ARG A 59 0.12 -15.03 9.56
N ARG A 60 -0.85 -14.49 8.83
CA ARG A 60 -2.19 -14.30 9.37
C ARG A 60 -3.24 -14.95 8.52
N SER A 61 -4.37 -15.22 9.17
CA SER A 61 -5.63 -15.45 8.52
C SER A 61 -6.28 -14.10 8.19
N TRP A 62 -6.94 -14.07 7.04
CA TRP A 62 -7.67 -12.93 6.52
C TRP A 62 -9.11 -13.37 6.29
N SER A 63 -10.08 -12.59 6.74
CA SER A 63 -11.50 -12.85 6.47
C SER A 63 -12.30 -11.57 6.57
N GLU A 64 -13.49 -11.54 5.97
CA GLU A 64 -14.37 -10.38 6.11
C GLU A 64 -14.84 -10.19 7.57
N GLU A 65 -14.99 -11.30 8.31
CA GLU A 65 -15.36 -11.26 9.73
C GLU A 65 -14.32 -10.54 10.59
N LEU A 66 -13.03 -10.74 10.31
CA LEU A 66 -11.94 -10.17 11.10
C LEU A 66 -11.47 -8.80 10.59
N ASP A 67 -11.49 -8.60 9.28
CA ASP A 67 -10.86 -7.44 8.63
C ASP A 67 -11.87 -6.46 7.99
N GLY A 68 -13.16 -6.82 8.01
CA GLY A 68 -14.17 -6.18 7.18
C GLY A 68 -13.97 -6.51 5.70
N ALA A 69 -14.73 -5.83 4.83
CA ALA A 69 -14.64 -6.05 3.39
C ALA A 69 -13.20 -5.83 2.88
N LEU A 70 -12.65 -6.85 2.21
CA LEU A 70 -11.30 -6.81 1.66
C LEU A 70 -11.25 -6.31 0.21
N ILE A 71 -12.41 -6.27 -0.45
CA ILE A 71 -12.58 -5.66 -1.77
C ILE A 71 -13.54 -4.47 -1.67
N GLN A 72 -13.25 -3.39 -2.41
CA GLN A 72 -14.12 -2.23 -2.47
C GLN A 72 -15.46 -2.59 -3.15
N ARG A 73 -16.49 -1.76 -2.91
CA ARG A 73 -17.85 -1.97 -3.45
C ARG A 73 -17.90 -2.05 -4.99
N ASP A 74 -16.86 -1.52 -5.65
CA ASP A 74 -16.68 -1.62 -7.09
C ASP A 74 -16.32 -3.02 -7.61
N GLN A 75 -16.00 -3.97 -6.71
CA GLN A 75 -15.57 -5.34 -7.00
C GLN A 75 -14.28 -5.45 -7.81
N LEU A 76 -13.49 -4.38 -7.87
CA LEU A 76 -12.26 -4.29 -8.65
C LEU A 76 -11.06 -3.99 -7.76
N HIS A 77 -11.13 -2.95 -6.93
CA HIS A 77 -10.01 -2.49 -6.14
C HIS A 77 -10.04 -3.12 -4.74
N PRO A 78 -8.88 -3.46 -4.14
CA PRO A 78 -8.83 -3.86 -2.75
C PRO A 78 -9.15 -2.69 -1.83
N THR A 79 -9.70 -2.96 -0.64
CA THR A 79 -9.73 -1.95 0.44
C THR A 79 -8.32 -1.71 0.99
N PHE A 80 -8.16 -0.84 1.99
CA PHE A 80 -6.86 -0.70 2.65
C PHE A 80 -6.41 -2.03 3.27
N ALA A 81 -7.28 -2.71 4.03
CA ALA A 81 -6.99 -4.04 4.57
C ALA A 81 -6.69 -5.06 3.45
N GLY A 82 -7.47 -5.05 2.37
CA GLY A 82 -7.19 -5.88 1.19
C GLY A 82 -5.85 -5.57 0.51
N SER A 83 -5.38 -4.32 0.56
CA SER A 83 -4.08 -3.93 0.04
C SER A 83 -2.94 -4.48 0.89
N VAL A 84 -3.12 -4.52 2.21
CA VAL A 84 -2.18 -5.19 3.11
C VAL A 84 -2.19 -6.72 2.90
N ALA A 85 -3.36 -7.31 2.63
CA ALA A 85 -3.44 -8.73 2.25
C ALA A 85 -2.71 -9.02 0.93
N LEU A 86 -2.86 -8.14 -0.06
CA LEU A 86 -2.12 -8.20 -1.33
C LEU A 86 -0.59 -8.15 -1.11
N LEU A 87 -0.13 -7.26 -0.22
CA LEU A 87 1.29 -7.21 0.16
C LEU A 87 1.73 -8.53 0.80
N ALA A 88 0.95 -9.08 1.73
CA ALA A 88 1.27 -10.34 2.41
C ALA A 88 1.35 -11.53 1.42
N CYS A 89 0.42 -11.63 0.46
CA CYS A 89 0.49 -12.64 -0.60
C CYS A 89 1.71 -12.44 -1.52
N THR A 90 2.08 -11.19 -1.79
CA THR A 90 3.24 -10.87 -2.62
C THR A 90 4.53 -11.29 -1.93
N GLU A 91 4.67 -10.97 -0.64
CA GLU A 91 5.78 -11.42 0.18
C GLU A 91 5.84 -12.96 0.22
N GLN A 92 4.71 -13.62 0.49
CA GLN A 92 4.65 -15.07 0.54
C GLN A 92 5.11 -15.72 -0.77
N ALA A 93 4.62 -15.24 -1.92
CA ALA A 93 5.04 -15.75 -3.23
C ALA A 93 6.55 -15.57 -3.47
N ALA A 94 7.11 -14.44 -3.03
CA ALA A 94 8.56 -14.19 -3.13
C ALA A 94 9.35 -15.11 -2.19
N ASN A 95 8.91 -15.26 -0.94
CA ASN A 95 9.56 -16.10 0.06
C ASN A 95 9.57 -17.58 -0.35
N GLU A 96 8.43 -18.09 -0.82
CA GLU A 96 8.30 -19.47 -1.33
C GLU A 96 9.24 -19.72 -2.50
N ARG A 97 9.39 -18.75 -3.41
CA ARG A 97 10.26 -18.86 -4.58
C ARG A 97 11.75 -18.76 -4.24
N PHE A 98 12.14 -17.78 -3.43
CA PHE A 98 13.54 -17.38 -3.29
C PHE A 98 14.22 -17.90 -2.03
N LEU A 99 13.44 -18.11 -0.95
CA LEU A 99 14.00 -18.35 0.38
C LEU A 99 13.65 -19.75 0.90
N GLY A 100 12.66 -20.44 0.32
CA GLY A 100 12.33 -21.81 0.67
C GLY A 100 11.97 -21.94 2.15
N VAL A 101 12.78 -22.64 2.95
CA VAL A 101 12.63 -22.76 4.42
C VAL A 101 13.19 -21.58 5.21
N ARG A 102 13.91 -20.64 4.57
CA ARG A 102 14.54 -19.47 5.21
C ARG A 102 13.65 -18.21 5.12
N GLN A 103 12.34 -18.39 5.12
CA GLN A 103 11.41 -17.28 4.92
C GLN A 103 11.47 -16.31 6.11
N PRO A 104 11.59 -15.01 5.87
CA PRO A 104 11.13 -14.00 6.81
C PRO A 104 9.70 -14.35 7.21
N ASN A 105 9.34 -14.13 8.47
CA ASN A 105 8.01 -14.45 8.97
C ASN A 105 7.61 -15.94 8.93
N ALA A 106 8.53 -16.90 8.80
CA ALA A 106 8.24 -18.30 9.16
C ALA A 106 7.86 -18.42 10.64
N PRO A 107 7.12 -19.47 11.08
CA PRO A 107 6.91 -19.72 12.50
C PRO A 107 8.24 -19.73 13.29
N GLY A 108 8.37 -18.84 14.27
CA GLY A 108 9.59 -18.67 15.07
C GLY A 108 10.62 -17.68 14.50
N ALA A 109 10.43 -17.16 13.27
CA ALA A 109 11.28 -16.11 12.70
C ALA A 109 10.82 -14.71 13.14
N PRO A 110 11.74 -13.73 13.25
CA PRO A 110 11.39 -12.33 13.50
C PRO A 110 10.39 -11.78 12.48
N VAL A 111 9.59 -10.83 12.95
CA VAL A 111 8.68 -10.03 12.10
C VAL A 111 9.52 -9.14 11.18
N ALA A 112 9.62 -9.50 9.90
CA ALA A 112 10.25 -8.65 8.88
C ALA A 112 9.25 -7.71 8.21
N PHE A 113 8.02 -8.19 8.01
CA PHE A 113 6.92 -7.43 7.43
C PHE A 113 5.71 -7.41 8.36
N GLU A 114 5.10 -6.24 8.49
CA GLU A 114 3.87 -6.04 9.27
C GLU A 114 2.65 -6.22 8.35
N HIS A 115 1.70 -7.04 8.79
CA HIS A 115 0.51 -7.42 8.05
C HIS A 115 -0.79 -7.12 8.79
N ASP A 116 -0.73 -6.46 9.95
CA ASP A 116 -1.88 -5.89 10.62
C ASP A 116 -2.25 -4.55 9.97
N PRO A 117 -3.42 -4.42 9.30
CA PRO A 117 -3.85 -3.17 8.68
C PRO A 117 -3.86 -1.99 9.64
N SER A 118 -4.17 -2.19 10.92
CA SER A 118 -4.21 -1.09 11.89
C SER A 118 -2.81 -0.53 12.14
N LYS A 119 -1.82 -1.41 12.33
CA LYS A 119 -0.41 -1.03 12.53
C LYS A 119 0.22 -0.46 11.27
N VAL A 120 -0.13 -1.00 10.10
CA VAL A 120 0.32 -0.45 8.81
C VAL A 120 -0.27 0.95 8.62
N ALA A 121 -1.56 1.15 8.91
CA ALA A 121 -2.20 2.44 8.79
C ALA A 121 -1.61 3.49 9.75
N GLU A 122 -1.25 3.09 10.97
CA GLU A 122 -0.52 3.93 11.93
C GLU A 122 0.81 4.40 11.34
N ARG A 123 1.66 3.46 10.90
CA ARG A 123 2.94 3.81 10.27
C ARG A 123 2.81 4.70 9.05
N VAL A 124 1.78 4.49 8.22
CA VAL A 124 1.51 5.33 7.05
C VAL A 124 1.12 6.75 7.48
N ARG A 125 0.33 6.91 8.54
CA ARG A 125 -0.02 8.24 9.08
C ARG A 125 1.19 8.94 9.68
N ASP A 126 2.01 8.23 10.45
CA ASP A 126 3.21 8.80 11.06
C ASP A 126 4.18 9.30 9.98
N ALA A 127 4.45 8.47 8.97
CA ALA A 127 5.30 8.83 7.85
C ALA A 127 4.75 10.02 7.03
N ALA A 128 3.42 10.14 6.93
CA ALA A 128 2.78 11.27 6.26
C ALA A 128 2.81 12.55 7.14
N GLY A 129 2.76 12.42 8.46
CA GLY A 129 2.85 13.52 9.43
C GLY A 129 4.24 14.14 9.50
N ASP A 130 5.30 13.33 9.39
CA ASP A 130 6.70 13.79 9.38
C ASP A 130 7.06 14.63 8.12
N GLY A 131 6.23 14.57 7.07
CA GLY A 131 6.39 15.37 5.85
C GLY A 131 5.83 16.80 5.92
N ALA A 132 5.05 17.14 6.96
CA ALA A 132 4.41 18.45 7.11
C ALA A 132 5.22 19.46 7.97
N GLY A 133 6.38 19.04 8.51
CA GLY A 133 7.12 19.76 9.54
C GLY A 133 8.32 20.61 9.08
N VAL A 134 8.52 20.90 7.80
CA VAL A 134 9.62 21.79 7.34
C VAL A 134 9.11 22.85 6.36
N LYS A 135 8.31 23.81 6.85
CA LYS A 135 8.30 25.21 6.36
C LYS A 135 7.75 26.13 7.46
N ASN A 136 8.65 26.66 8.27
CA ASN A 136 8.59 28.08 8.65
C ASN A 136 10.03 28.55 8.77
N GLY A 137 10.58 28.95 7.62
CA GLY A 137 11.80 29.74 7.58
C GLY A 137 11.52 31.06 8.27
N THR A 138 12.15 31.28 9.42
CA THR A 138 12.32 32.60 9.99
C THR A 138 13.26 33.36 9.05
N SER A 139 12.70 34.02 8.04
CA SER A 139 13.37 35.12 7.35
C SER A 139 12.82 36.41 7.92
N ALA A 140 13.45 36.89 8.99
CA ALA A 140 13.33 38.28 9.39
C ALA A 140 14.57 38.97 8.86
N ASP A 141 14.44 39.61 7.69
CA ASP A 141 15.23 40.80 7.36
C ASP A 141 14.59 41.57 6.20
N GLY A 142 14.26 42.84 6.46
CA GLY A 142 14.47 43.91 5.49
C GLY A 142 13.26 44.57 4.83
N ALA A 143 12.67 45.55 5.51
CA ALA A 143 12.30 46.87 4.96
C ALA A 143 11.99 47.80 6.15
N GLY A 144 12.67 48.89 6.47
CA GLY A 144 13.39 49.84 5.62
C GLY A 144 12.65 51.18 5.66
N ALA A 145 12.92 52.01 6.68
CA ALA A 145 12.64 53.45 6.66
C ALA A 145 13.56 54.16 7.65
N GLY A 146 14.50 54.94 7.12
CA GLY A 146 15.47 55.71 7.89
C GLY A 146 14.90 57.03 8.41
N ALA A 147 15.45 57.49 9.53
CA ALA A 147 15.71 58.90 9.83
C ALA A 147 16.73 58.98 10.98
N GLY A 148 17.82 59.71 10.76
CA GLY A 148 18.91 59.93 11.72
C GLY A 148 18.55 60.88 12.88
N PRO A 149 19.51 61.15 13.78
CA PRO A 149 19.28 61.43 15.19
C PRO A 149 19.09 62.91 15.51
N GLY A 150 18.32 63.23 16.55
CA GLY A 150 18.16 64.59 17.05
C GLY A 150 17.75 64.61 18.51
N ALA A 151 18.73 64.73 19.39
CA ALA A 151 18.58 64.88 20.83
C ALA A 151 17.66 66.06 21.20
N LYS A 152 16.75 65.85 22.15
CA LYS A 152 16.16 66.92 22.96
C LYS A 152 16.49 66.67 24.41
N GLY A 153 17.53 67.35 24.89
CA GLY A 153 17.88 67.46 26.29
C GLY A 153 18.32 68.90 26.58
N ALA A 154 17.66 69.50 27.56
CA ALA A 154 18.06 70.67 28.34
C ALA A 154 18.12 72.07 27.67
N SER A 155 17.10 72.88 27.97
CA SER A 155 17.33 74.14 28.69
C SER A 155 16.60 74.00 30.03
N PRO A 156 17.24 74.39 31.15
CA PRO A 156 16.92 75.73 31.64
C PRO A 156 18.14 76.43 32.26
N ARG A 157 17.98 77.72 32.55
CA ARG A 157 18.77 78.35 33.61
C ARG A 157 18.39 77.74 34.96
#